data_AF-A0A6M7V510-F1
#
_entry.id   AF-A0A6M7V510-F1
#
_cell.length_a   1.000
_cell.length_b   1.000
_cell.length_c   1.000
_cell.angle_alpha   90.00
_cell.angle_beta   90.00
_cell.angle_gamma   90.00
#
_symmetry.space_group_name_H-M   'P 1'
#
loop_
_entity.id
_entity.type
_entity.pdbx_description
1 polymer ?
#
loop_
_entity_poly.entity_id
_entity_poly.type
_entity_poly.pdbx_seq_one_letter_code
_entity_poly.pdbx_strand_id
1 'polypeptide(L)' 'MAIKYRVTTRSRLNGDGVHGVWLLLASPVIQVIGWFWYVSAPGWWPIGLITVTSLAFLGGFVLLLVGRDFDSVVDEN' A
#
# COMPACT_ATOMS: atom_id res chain seq x y z
N MET A 1 26.02 23.95 30.50
CA MET A 1 24.72 23.29 30.67
C MET A 1 24.47 22.49 29.40
N ALA A 2 24.30 21.17 29.47
CA ALA A 2 24.02 20.37 28.27
C ALA A 2 22.51 20.39 28.00
N ILE A 3 22.09 21.09 26.94
CA ILE A 3 20.69 21.10 26.51
C ILE A 3 20.39 19.70 25.95
N LYS A 4 19.45 18.99 26.59
CA LYS A 4 19.00 17.67 26.13
C LYS A 4 17.79 17.88 25.22
N TYR A 5 17.97 17.67 23.93
CA TYR A 5 16.89 17.66 22.96
C TYR A 5 16.27 16.26 22.90
N ARG A 6 14.94 16.14 23.03
CA ARG A 6 14.23 14.89 22.80
C ARG A 6 13.70 14.89 21.36
N VAL A 7 14.28 14.05 20.50
CA VAL A 7 13.79 13.89 19.13
C VAL A 7 12.81 12.71 19.08
N THR A 8 11.57 12.97 18.70
CA THR A 8 10.56 11.93 18.48
C THR A 8 10.21 11.86 16.99
N THR A 9 10.58 10.77 16.33
CA THR A 9 10.17 10.51 14.94
C THR A 9 8.78 9.89 14.91
N ARG A 10 7.87 10.46 14.13
CA ARG A 10 6.51 9.97 13.91
C ARG A 10 6.35 9.57 12.45
N SER A 11 5.75 8.41 12.21
CA SER A 11 5.37 7.95 10.88
C SER A 11 3.88 8.19 10.67
N ARG A 12 3.51 8.77 9.52
CA ARG A 12 2.11 8.97 9.10
C ARG A 12 1.96 8.52 7.65
N LEU A 13 0.77 8.03 7.31
CA LEU A 13 0.40 7.76 5.92
C LEU A 13 -0.37 8.96 5.40
N ASN A 14 0.07 9.51 4.28
CA ASN A 14 -0.68 10.51 3.53
C ASN A 14 -1.73 9.85 2.62
N GLY A 15 -2.41 10.64 1.79
CA GLY A 15 -3.46 10.17 0.89
C GLY A 15 -3.01 9.03 -0.03
N ASP A 16 -1.83 9.15 -0.63
CA ASP A 16 -1.24 8.14 -1.50
C ASP A 16 -0.95 6.86 -0.72
N GLY A 17 -0.43 7.00 0.49
CA GLY A 17 -0.16 5.88 1.38
C GLY A 17 -1.42 5.08 1.71
N VAL A 18 -2.54 5.77 1.98
CA VAL A 18 -3.84 5.15 2.25
C VAL A 18 -4.37 4.44 1.01
N HIS A 19 -4.24 5.03 -0.18
CA HIS A 19 -4.62 4.38 -1.44
C HIS A 19 -3.75 3.13 -1.68
N GLY A 20 -2.47 3.21 -1.37
CA GLY A 20 -1.54 2.09 -1.41
C GLY A 20 -1.97 0.92 -0.53
N VAL A 21 -2.40 1.20 0.71
CA VAL A 21 -2.97 0.18 1.62
C VAL A 21 -4.18 -0.48 0.98
N TRP A 22 -5.13 0.29 0.45
CA TRP A 22 -6.34 -0.27 -0.14
C TRP A 22 -6.05 -1.15 -1.36
N LEU A 23 -5.13 -0.71 -2.22
CA LEU A 23 -4.71 -1.51 -3.38
C LEU A 23 -4.02 -2.81 -2.96
N LEU A 24 -3.19 -2.78 -1.92
CA LEU A 24 -2.56 -3.97 -1.37
C LEU A 24 -3.55 -4.97 -0.78
N LEU A 25 -4.61 -4.50 -0.13
CA LEU A 25 -5.60 -5.36 0.53
C LEU A 25 -6.69 -5.86 -0.43
N ALA A 26 -7.16 -5.01 -1.35
CA ALA A 26 -8.23 -5.35 -2.27
C ALA A 26 -7.75 -6.22 -3.43
N SER A 27 -6.52 -5.99 -3.94
CA SER A 27 -6.00 -6.70 -5.10
C SER A 27 -5.94 -8.23 -4.91
N PRO A 28 -5.44 -8.77 -3.79
CA PRO A 28 -5.44 -10.23 -3.54
C PRO A 28 -6.85 -10.82 -3.52
N VAL A 29 -7.82 -10.12 -2.93
CA VAL A 29 -9.22 -10.57 -2.85
C VAL A 29 -9.82 -10.67 -4.26
N ILE A 30 -9.64 -9.64 -5.08
CA ILE A 30 -10.12 -9.63 -6.47
C ILE A 30 -9.35 -10.67 -7.30
N GLN A 31 -8.06 -10.88 -7.04
CA GLN A 31 -7.25 -11.88 -7.73
C GLN A 31 -7.74 -13.30 -7.44
N VAL A 32 -8.13 -13.62 -6.19
CA VAL A 32 -8.77 -14.91 -5.84
C VAL A 32 -10.07 -15.11 -6.63
N ILE A 33 -10.90 -14.07 -6.74
CA ILE A 33 -12.12 -14.10 -7.56
C ILE A 33 -11.77 -14.32 -9.04
N GLY A 34 -10.73 -13.66 -9.54
CA GLY A 34 -10.24 -13.83 -10.90
C GLY A 34 -9.78 -15.26 -11.20
N TRP A 35 -9.07 -15.89 -10.26
CA TRP A 35 -8.68 -17.29 -10.37
C TRP A 35 -9.88 -18.24 -10.31
N PHE A 36 -10.82 -18.02 -9.39
CA PHE A 36 -12.05 -18.81 -9.32
C PHE A 36 -12.85 -18.72 -10.62
N TRP A 37 -12.93 -17.52 -11.20
CA TRP A 37 -13.56 -17.29 -12.49
C TRP A 37 -12.80 -17.99 -13.63
N TYR A 38 -11.47 -17.88 -13.67
CA TYR A 38 -10.65 -18.53 -14.69
C TYR A 38 -10.82 -20.06 -14.69
N VAL A 39 -10.83 -20.68 -13.50
CA VAL A 39 -11.01 -22.13 -13.36
C VAL A 39 -12.41 -22.57 -13.82
N SER A 40 -13.44 -21.75 -13.54
CA SER A 40 -14.83 -22.06 -13.89
C SER A 40 -15.13 -21.81 -15.38
N ALA A 41 -14.53 -20.78 -15.96
CA ALA A 41 -14.72 -20.35 -17.34
C ALA A 41 -13.40 -19.75 -17.88
N PRO A 42 -12.51 -20.59 -18.42
CA PRO A 42 -11.23 -20.12 -18.96
C PRO A 42 -11.45 -19.11 -20.10
N GLY A 43 -10.72 -18.00 -20.06
CA GLY A 43 -10.82 -16.96 -21.07
C GLY A 43 -9.89 -15.78 -20.81
N TRP A 44 -9.85 -14.85 -21.77
CA TRP A 44 -8.98 -13.67 -21.70
C TRP A 44 -9.40 -12.66 -20.63
N TRP A 45 -10.70 -12.55 -20.33
CA TRP A 45 -11.22 -11.62 -19.31
C TRP A 45 -10.69 -11.90 -17.90
N PRO A 46 -10.79 -13.12 -17.34
CA PRO A 46 -10.22 -13.41 -16.03
C PRO A 46 -8.70 -13.26 -16.00
N ILE A 47 -7.98 -13.60 -17.09
CA ILE A 47 -6.53 -13.34 -17.19
C ILE A 47 -6.24 -11.84 -17.11
N GLY A 48 -7.01 -11.01 -17.82
CA GLY A 48 -6.91 -9.56 -17.76
C GLY A 48 -7.12 -9.02 -16.35
N LEU A 49 -8.15 -9.49 -15.65
CA LEU A 49 -8.43 -9.14 -14.26
C LEU A 49 -7.28 -9.52 -13.33
N ILE A 50 -6.75 -10.74 -13.44
CA ILE A 50 -5.60 -11.21 -12.66
C ILE A 50 -4.37 -10.34 -12.93
N THR A 51 -4.14 -9.96 -14.18
CA THR A 51 -2.99 -9.14 -14.58
C THR A 51 -3.09 -7.74 -14.00
N VAL A 52 -4.24 -7.07 -14.17
CA VAL A 52 -4.49 -5.72 -13.66
C VAL A 52 -4.38 -5.68 -12.14
N THR A 53 -4.96 -6.67 -11.45
CA THR A 53 -4.87 -6.74 -9.98
C THR A 53 -3.46 -7.04 -9.49
N SER A 54 -2.67 -7.81 -10.22
CA SER A 54 -1.25 -8.02 -9.90
C SER A 54 -0.45 -6.72 -9.99
N LEU A 55 -0.69 -5.93 -11.03
CA LEU A 55 -0.07 -4.61 -11.17
C LEU A 55 -0.56 -3.62 -10.11
N ALA A 56 -1.85 -3.66 -9.78
CA ALA A 56 -2.43 -2.85 -8.72
C ALA A 56 -1.83 -3.18 -7.34
N PHE A 57 -1.56 -4.44 -7.04
CA PHE A 57 -0.85 -4.85 -5.83
C PHE A 57 0.55 -4.23 -5.75
N LEU A 58 1.34 -4.34 -6.83
CA LEU A 58 2.68 -3.76 -6.89
C LEU A 58 2.63 -2.22 -6.81
N GLY A 59 1.71 -1.58 -7.53
CA GLY A 59 1.49 -0.14 -7.46
C GLY A 59 1.08 0.31 -6.06
N GLY A 60 0.21 -0.47 -5.40
CA GLY A 60 -0.20 -0.23 -4.02
C GLY A 60 0.97 -0.30 -3.04
N PHE A 61 1.88 -1.26 -3.22
CA PHE A 61 3.13 -1.35 -2.46
C PHE A 61 3.99 -0.08 -2.62
N VAL A 62 4.18 0.37 -3.86
CA VAL A 62 4.95 1.58 -4.14
C VAL A 62 4.30 2.81 -3.51
N LEU A 63 2.98 2.99 -3.67
CA LEU A 63 2.25 4.11 -3.08
C LEU A 63 2.31 4.10 -1.55
N LEU A 64 2.28 2.92 -0.92
CA LEU A 64 2.42 2.79 0.52
C LEU A 64 3.81 3.19 1.03
N LEU A 65 4.86 2.97 0.24
CA LEU A 65 6.22 3.39 0.56
C LEU A 65 6.41 4.90 0.36
N VAL A 66 5.96 5.42 -0.78
CA VAL A 66 6.08 6.85 -1.12
C VAL A 66 5.18 7.70 -0.23
N GLY A 67 3.99 7.21 0.09
CA GLY A 67 3.02 7.90 0.93
C GLY A 67 3.29 7.83 2.43
N ARG A 68 4.47 7.32 2.84
CA ARG A 68 4.88 7.26 4.23
C ARG A 68 5.72 8.50 4.55
N ASP A 69 5.09 9.43 5.22
CA ASP A 69 5.75 10.64 5.71
C ASP A 69 6.41 10.37 7.06
N PHE A 70 7.58 10.98 7.25
CA PHE A 70 8.36 10.92 8.48
C PHE A 70 8.61 12.33 8.99
N ASP A 71 7.93 12.68 10.09
CA ASP A 71 8.13 13.96 10.77
C ASP A 71 8.92 13.73 12.05
N SER A 72 9.85 14.62 12.37
CA SER A 72 10.57 14.60 13.65
C SER A 72 10.25 15.86 14.44
N VAL A 73 9.75 15.69 15.66
CA VAL A 73 9.50 16.80 16.59
C VAL A 73 10.63 16.81 17.61
N VAL A 74 11.24 17.98 17.79
CA VAL A 74 12.28 18.21 18.80
C VAL A 74 11.63 18.96 19.96
N ASP A 75 11.51 18.29 21.12
CA ASP A 75 11.12 18.94 22.37
C ASP A 75 12.37 19.42 23.11
N GLU A 76 12.37 20.69 23.52
CA GLU A 76 13.30 21.25 24.49
C GLU A 76 12.77 20.91 25.89
N ASN A 77 13.53 20.08 26.61
CA ASN A 77 13.16 19.58 27.93
C ASN A 77 13.56 20.56 29.04
#